data_AF-M6ZEB0-F1
#
_entry.id   AF-M6ZEB0-F1
#
_cell.length_a   1.000
_cell.length_b   1.000
_cell.length_c   1.000
_cell.angle_alpha   90.00
_cell.angle_beta   90.00
_cell.angle_gamma   90.00
#
_symmetry.space_group_name_H-M   'P 1'
#
loop_
_entity.id
_entity.type
_entity.pdbx_description
1 polymer ?
#
loop_
_entity_poly.entity_id
_entity_poly.type
_entity_poly.pdbx_seq_one_letter_code
_entity_poly.pdbx_strand_id
1 'polypeptide(L)'
;MFKSYPPGTALFQYWITKSIGWSEGNTYWAQSLLVLAGAVAILEGLTWRQWFRIVLTLNVVFLAVFIFGYSLQSLYVDHVLGFLCGASVISCIRSNTSAPITIVRLLPTLFILPIIKAVGLMLGIFISIIFVFDQIFKERNTFSGSQPLKQKLIFGFLVILILATPIISARIWGWHVKKSGFSQVFETSFSISQIKKSFSSTEATDRDKETISTFKKAFQTYQINPESILQIFSRRFVLKLTPLKSLLFLMVFGIAAIVIETRRQERRIAIVGFLTMFLGYTVYSFGLLLMYLYSFGSYEGTRVASFTRYMGIFPLAWTVVTWGFMLSTGEQKEKNSPKIVQGLFVIFILFLTPIKSALFALTQPKPLPVRMEIKKILSNTIPNLKRGERVYVIWQNTTGFEPWIISYELSPRNSTSVASSGWSLGRPYYEGDVWTSDIDPKTWSENILVNYDFLLLSSVDEYFWSRYASVFKSTLNLKSNKLFRVVKKENGKIDLEVVDLTSNPKSEN
;
A
#
# COMPACT_ATOMS: atom_id res chain seq x y z
N MET A 1 1.23 8.99 -14.05
CA MET A 1 1.70 8.76 -12.66
C MET A 1 1.11 9.84 -11.76
N PHE A 2 0.62 9.48 -10.59
CA PHE A 2 -0.01 10.42 -9.65
C PHE A 2 1.03 11.30 -8.96
N LYS A 3 1.31 12.48 -9.52
CA LYS A 3 2.36 13.39 -9.02
C LYS A 3 2.10 13.92 -7.61
N SER A 4 0.83 13.89 -7.15
CA SER A 4 0.46 14.25 -5.78
C SER A 4 0.62 13.12 -4.77
N TYR A 5 0.93 11.89 -5.22
CA TYR A 5 1.09 10.75 -4.32
C TYR A 5 2.41 10.86 -3.55
N PRO A 6 2.40 10.72 -2.21
CA PRO A 6 3.60 10.82 -1.40
C PRO A 6 4.70 9.80 -1.83
N PRO A 7 5.95 10.23 -2.08
CA PRO A 7 6.95 9.39 -2.74
C PRO A 7 7.88 8.63 -1.78
N GLY A 8 7.54 8.46 -0.50
CA GLY A 8 8.46 8.03 0.56
C GLY A 8 9.25 6.76 0.26
N THR A 9 8.56 5.66 -0.05
CA THR A 9 9.23 4.39 -0.43
C THR A 9 9.92 4.49 -1.78
N ALA A 10 9.35 5.22 -2.75
CA ALA A 10 9.94 5.41 -4.08
C ALA A 10 11.27 6.18 -4.02
N LEU A 11 11.39 7.17 -3.14
CA LEU A 11 12.64 7.91 -2.90
C LEU A 11 13.72 6.99 -2.31
N PHE A 12 13.36 6.14 -1.35
CA PHE A 12 14.27 5.17 -0.77
C PHE A 12 14.75 4.15 -1.81
N GLN A 13 13.82 3.60 -2.60
CA GLN A 13 14.11 2.69 -3.71
C GLN A 13 15.03 3.35 -4.75
N TYR A 14 14.76 4.61 -5.12
CA TYR A 14 15.60 5.37 -6.03
C TYR A 14 17.02 5.57 -5.48
N TRP A 15 17.16 5.93 -4.21
CA TRP A 15 18.47 6.12 -3.58
C TRP A 15 19.32 4.84 -3.60
N ILE A 16 18.71 3.69 -3.29
CA ILE A 16 19.40 2.39 -3.36
C ILE A 16 19.76 2.04 -4.81
N THR A 17 18.79 2.07 -5.73
CA THR A 17 18.98 1.67 -7.14
C THR A 17 19.92 2.61 -7.90
N LYS A 18 20.04 3.88 -7.47
CA LYS A 18 21.07 4.79 -7.99
C LYS A 18 22.50 4.29 -7.66
N SER A 19 22.68 3.62 -6.53
CA SER A 19 23.99 3.15 -6.06
C SER A 19 24.38 1.79 -6.62
N ILE A 20 23.42 0.85 -6.73
CA ILE A 20 23.68 -0.54 -7.17
C ILE A 20 23.20 -0.85 -8.58
N GLY A 21 22.69 0.14 -9.30
CA GLY A 21 22.05 -0.02 -10.61
C GLY A 21 20.56 -0.35 -10.51
N TRP A 22 19.81 0.07 -11.52
CA TRP A 22 18.38 -0.20 -11.60
C TRP A 22 18.10 -1.61 -12.11
N SER A 23 17.27 -2.32 -11.35
CA SER A 23 16.54 -3.50 -11.80
C SER A 23 15.26 -3.62 -10.96
N GLU A 24 14.24 -4.31 -11.47
CA GLU A 24 13.04 -4.62 -10.66
C GLU A 24 13.41 -5.38 -9.38
N GLY A 25 14.33 -6.35 -9.50
CA GLY A 25 14.86 -7.10 -8.36
C GLY A 25 15.50 -6.20 -7.29
N ASN A 26 16.35 -5.25 -7.71
CA ASN A 26 16.96 -4.28 -6.79
C ASN A 26 15.93 -3.36 -6.15
N THR A 27 14.83 -3.05 -6.84
CA THR A 27 13.73 -2.25 -6.30
C THR A 27 12.95 -3.01 -5.23
N TYR A 28 12.63 -4.29 -5.46
CA TYR A 28 12.04 -5.17 -4.45
C TYR A 28 12.97 -5.39 -3.25
N TRP A 29 14.26 -5.57 -3.52
CA TRP A 29 15.27 -5.71 -2.48
C TRP A 29 15.36 -4.44 -1.62
N ALA A 30 15.39 -3.26 -2.23
CA ALA A 30 15.36 -2.00 -1.50
C ALA A 30 14.11 -1.88 -0.62
N GLN A 31 12.92 -2.20 -1.13
CA GLN A 31 11.70 -2.23 -0.32
C GLN A 31 11.82 -3.21 0.87
N SER A 32 12.39 -4.40 0.62
CA SER A 32 12.60 -5.43 1.65
C SER A 32 13.58 -4.97 2.73
N LEU A 33 14.64 -4.24 2.37
CA LEU A 33 15.57 -3.65 3.34
C LEU A 33 14.86 -2.69 4.30
N LEU A 34 13.92 -1.88 3.81
CA LEU A 34 13.16 -0.96 4.65
C LEU A 34 12.29 -1.70 5.67
N VAL A 35 11.67 -2.82 5.25
CA VAL A 35 10.93 -3.72 6.15
C VAL A 35 11.88 -4.36 7.17
N LEU A 36 13.00 -4.92 6.73
CA LEU A 36 13.99 -5.56 7.61
C LEU A 36 14.61 -4.59 8.62
N ALA A 37 14.83 -3.33 8.24
CA ALA A 37 15.33 -2.30 9.15
C ALA A 37 14.37 -2.10 10.35
N GLY A 38 13.06 -2.14 10.12
CA GLY A 38 12.08 -2.12 11.21
C GLY A 38 12.13 -3.37 12.09
N ALA A 39 12.51 -4.53 11.54
CA ALA A 39 12.53 -5.80 12.27
C ALA A 39 13.65 -5.80 13.33
N VAL A 40 14.76 -5.13 13.04
CA VAL A 40 15.86 -4.92 13.98
C VAL A 40 15.40 -4.18 15.24
N ALA A 41 14.48 -3.21 15.12
CA ALA A 41 13.95 -2.50 16.28
C ALA A 41 13.19 -3.42 17.26
N ILE A 42 12.61 -4.51 16.77
CA ILE A 42 11.91 -5.52 17.59
C ILE A 42 12.91 -6.36 18.39
N LEU A 43 14.15 -6.48 17.90
CA LEU A 43 15.22 -7.22 18.58
C LEU A 43 15.86 -6.44 19.74
N GLU A 44 15.44 -5.18 19.98
CA GLU A 44 15.92 -4.37 21.10
C GLU A 44 15.84 -5.16 22.42
N GLY A 45 16.90 -5.11 23.22
CA GLY A 45 17.01 -5.84 24.48
C GLY A 45 17.41 -7.33 24.36
N LEU A 46 17.44 -7.90 23.16
CA LEU A 46 17.99 -9.26 22.95
C LEU A 46 19.51 -9.20 22.77
N THR A 47 20.20 -10.21 23.32
CA THR A 47 21.65 -10.37 23.14
C THR A 47 21.95 -11.49 22.14
N TRP A 48 23.12 -11.46 21.51
CA TRP A 48 23.57 -12.52 20.58
C TRP A 48 23.54 -13.93 21.17
N ARG A 49 23.65 -14.06 22.50
CA ARG A 49 23.52 -15.35 23.21
C ARG A 49 22.11 -15.94 23.11
N GLN A 50 21.10 -15.11 22.87
CA GLN A 50 19.70 -15.51 22.71
C GLN A 50 19.34 -15.74 21.23
N TRP A 51 20.27 -16.29 20.44
CA TRP A 51 20.12 -16.47 18.99
C TRP A 51 18.80 -17.17 18.59
N PHE A 52 18.34 -18.15 19.37
CA PHE A 52 17.07 -18.83 19.09
C PHE A 52 15.87 -17.86 19.15
N ARG A 53 15.85 -16.94 20.13
CA ARG A 53 14.79 -15.91 20.23
C ARG A 53 14.87 -14.90 19.10
N ILE A 54 16.10 -14.56 18.68
CA ILE A 54 16.34 -13.68 17.54
C ILE A 54 15.78 -14.32 16.27
N VAL A 55 16.18 -15.56 15.97
CA VAL A 55 15.71 -16.31 14.80
C VAL A 55 14.19 -16.49 14.83
N LEU A 56 13.62 -16.86 15.98
CA LEU A 56 12.18 -17.01 16.13
C LEU A 56 11.43 -15.69 15.88
N THR A 57 11.94 -14.58 16.41
CA THR A 57 11.35 -13.26 16.22
C THR A 57 11.37 -12.83 14.77
N LEU A 58 12.51 -12.99 14.09
CA LEU A 58 12.64 -12.70 12.67
C LEU A 58 11.67 -13.54 11.82
N ASN A 59 11.49 -14.83 12.17
CA ASN A 59 10.53 -15.69 11.48
C ASN A 59 9.08 -15.26 11.72
N VAL A 60 8.67 -15.00 12.96
CA VAL A 60 7.30 -14.54 13.26
C VAL A 60 6.97 -13.26 12.51
N VAL A 61 7.91 -12.31 12.51
CA VAL A 61 7.80 -11.03 11.80
C VAL A 61 7.73 -11.22 10.28
N PHE A 62 8.61 -12.05 9.74
CA PHE A 62 8.63 -12.39 8.32
C PHE A 62 7.28 -13.00 7.90
N LEU A 63 6.81 -14.01 8.63
CA LEU A 63 5.54 -14.68 8.34
C LEU A 63 4.33 -13.74 8.49
N ALA A 64 4.35 -12.81 9.44
CA ALA A 64 3.28 -11.83 9.61
C ALA A 64 3.07 -10.97 8.35
N VAL A 65 4.15 -10.58 7.65
CA VAL A 65 4.04 -9.84 6.38
C VAL A 65 3.24 -10.65 5.35
N PHE A 66 3.53 -11.94 5.21
CA PHE A 66 2.84 -12.81 4.27
C PHE A 66 1.40 -13.14 4.69
N ILE A 67 1.16 -13.34 5.99
CA ILE A 67 -0.18 -13.63 6.55
C ILE A 67 -1.19 -12.55 6.20
N PHE A 68 -0.80 -11.27 6.15
CA PHE A 68 -1.71 -10.17 5.82
C PHE A 68 -1.76 -9.81 4.33
N GLY A 69 -1.40 -10.76 3.45
CA GLY A 69 -1.61 -10.62 2.01
C GLY A 69 -0.45 -9.97 1.26
N TYR A 70 0.66 -9.69 1.94
CA TYR A 70 1.81 -9.02 1.36
C TYR A 70 2.94 -9.98 1.03
N SER A 71 4.02 -9.45 0.48
CA SER A 71 5.24 -10.18 0.18
C SER A 71 6.40 -9.19 0.15
N LEU A 72 7.61 -9.68 0.41
CA LEU A 72 8.85 -8.94 0.17
C LEU A 72 9.08 -8.68 -1.34
N GLN A 73 8.41 -9.43 -2.23
CA GLN A 73 8.35 -9.18 -3.67
C GLN A 73 7.17 -8.29 -4.07
N SER A 74 6.78 -7.34 -3.21
CA SER A 74 5.73 -6.37 -3.49
C SER A 74 6.23 -4.96 -3.27
N LEU A 75 5.92 -4.06 -4.21
CA LEU A 75 6.17 -2.63 -4.06
C LEU A 75 5.00 -1.88 -3.41
N TYR A 76 3.95 -2.59 -2.99
CA TYR A 76 2.87 -1.96 -2.22
C TYR A 76 3.43 -1.41 -0.91
N VAL A 77 2.95 -0.25 -0.50
CA VAL A 77 3.47 0.45 0.69
C VAL A 77 2.76 0.04 1.98
N ASP A 78 1.63 -0.65 1.86
CA ASP A 78 0.73 -0.97 2.97
C ASP A 78 1.42 -1.84 4.04
N HIS A 79 2.24 -2.82 3.64
CA HIS A 79 3.02 -3.63 4.58
C HIS A 79 4.12 -2.84 5.28
N VAL A 80 4.77 -1.90 4.58
CA VAL A 80 5.78 -1.02 5.19
C VAL A 80 5.14 -0.16 6.28
N LEU A 81 3.96 0.42 6.01
CA LEU A 81 3.23 1.22 6.98
C LEU A 81 2.85 0.43 8.24
N GLY A 82 2.23 -0.73 8.05
CA GLY A 82 1.81 -1.58 9.17
C GLY A 82 3.01 -2.05 9.99
N PHE A 83 4.08 -2.44 9.29
CA PHE A 83 5.27 -2.95 9.93
C PHE A 83 6.06 -1.88 10.69
N LEU A 84 6.32 -0.71 10.08
CA LEU A 84 6.98 0.42 10.75
C LEU A 84 6.14 0.93 11.93
N CYS A 85 4.81 0.95 11.80
CA CYS A 85 3.93 1.31 12.91
C CYS A 85 4.10 0.35 14.10
N GLY A 86 4.04 -0.96 13.86
CA GLY A 86 4.23 -1.95 14.91
C GLY A 86 5.62 -1.89 15.54
N ALA A 87 6.66 -1.74 14.71
CA ALA A 87 8.06 -1.61 15.15
C ALA A 87 8.29 -0.36 16.02
N SER A 88 7.70 0.78 15.64
CA SER A 88 7.78 2.01 16.44
C SER A 88 7.04 1.92 17.76
N VAL A 89 5.84 1.32 17.77
CA VAL A 89 5.09 1.09 19.02
C VAL A 89 5.90 0.21 19.97
N ILE A 90 6.48 -0.89 19.49
CA ILE A 90 7.24 -1.77 20.38
C ILE A 90 8.56 -1.15 20.84
N SER A 91 9.27 -0.42 19.97
CA SER A 91 10.49 0.26 20.37
C SER A 91 10.20 1.33 21.41
N CYS A 92 9.07 2.04 21.33
CA CYS A 92 8.62 2.93 22.39
C CYS A 92 8.44 2.20 23.72
N ILE A 93 7.63 1.14 23.73
CA ILE A 93 7.20 0.46 24.95
C ILE A 93 8.38 -0.27 25.63
N ARG A 94 9.24 -0.92 24.84
CA ARG A 94 10.40 -1.66 25.34
C ARG A 94 11.64 -0.80 25.55
N SER A 95 11.60 0.47 25.18
CA SER A 95 12.72 1.38 25.42
C SER A 95 12.96 1.53 26.91
N ASN A 96 14.18 1.19 27.31
CA ASN A 96 14.74 1.47 28.64
C ASN A 96 15.51 2.81 28.67
N THR A 97 15.52 3.56 27.56
CA THR A 97 16.20 4.86 27.48
C THR A 97 15.26 5.98 27.93
N SER A 98 15.83 7.13 28.29
CA SER A 98 15.05 8.31 28.65
C SER A 98 14.11 8.76 27.53
N ALA A 99 13.02 9.46 27.88
CA ALA A 99 12.04 9.97 26.93
C ALA A 99 12.66 10.76 25.75
N PRO A 100 13.63 11.67 25.95
CA PRO A 100 14.27 12.39 24.84
C PRO A 100 14.96 11.45 23.82
N ILE A 101 15.68 10.44 24.30
CA ILE A 101 16.40 9.48 23.43
C ILE A 101 15.41 8.65 22.63
N THR A 102 14.33 8.20 23.28
CA THR A 102 13.25 7.47 22.61
C THR A 102 12.57 8.34 21.54
N ILE A 103 12.34 9.63 21.81
CA ILE A 103 11.74 10.56 20.83
C ILE A 103 12.65 10.73 19.62
N VAL A 104 13.94 11.05 19.83
CA VAL A 104 14.89 11.24 18.72
C VAL A 104 14.92 10.02 17.80
N ARG A 105 14.82 8.81 18.38
CA ARG A 105 14.75 7.56 17.62
C ARG A 105 13.45 7.40 16.83
N LEU A 106 12.31 7.89 17.34
CA LEU A 106 11.01 7.78 16.70
C LEU A 106 10.76 8.86 15.63
N LEU A 107 11.39 10.03 15.73
CA LEU A 107 11.20 11.15 14.80
C LEU A 107 11.31 10.77 13.32
N PRO A 108 12.33 10.01 12.87
CA PRO A 108 12.44 9.63 11.46
C PRO A 108 11.24 8.81 10.97
N THR A 109 10.76 7.86 11.77
CA THR A 109 9.61 7.03 11.40
C THR A 109 8.31 7.83 11.41
N LEU A 110 8.11 8.69 12.41
CA LEU A 110 6.95 9.57 12.49
C LEU A 110 6.90 10.56 11.31
N PHE A 111 8.05 11.03 10.86
CA PHE A 111 8.16 11.92 9.72
C PHE A 111 7.93 11.18 8.39
N ILE A 112 8.45 9.97 8.22
CA ILE A 112 8.35 9.26 6.93
C ILE A 112 6.98 8.63 6.69
N LEU A 113 6.24 8.23 7.74
CA LEU A 113 4.94 7.56 7.61
C LEU A 113 3.94 8.34 6.71
N PRO A 114 3.67 9.64 6.94
CA PRO A 114 2.81 10.43 6.05
C PRO A 114 3.33 10.56 4.61
N ILE A 115 4.67 10.53 4.43
CA ILE A 115 5.33 10.63 3.12
C ILE A 115 5.31 9.28 2.38
N ILE A 116 5.10 8.16 3.07
CA ILE A 116 4.85 6.86 2.44
C ILE A 116 3.43 6.82 1.86
N LYS A 117 2.44 7.27 2.63
CA LYS A 117 1.02 7.33 2.24
C LYS A 117 0.26 8.23 3.20
N ALA A 118 -0.81 8.88 2.74
CA ALA A 118 -1.64 9.77 3.58
C ALA A 118 -2.10 9.13 4.91
N VAL A 119 -2.45 7.84 4.91
CA VAL A 119 -2.87 7.12 6.13
C VAL A 119 -1.77 7.00 7.20
N GLY A 120 -0.51 7.21 6.81
CA GLY A 120 0.63 7.28 7.72
C GLY A 120 0.56 8.45 8.70
N LEU A 121 -0.18 9.53 8.41
CA LEU A 121 -0.48 10.58 9.38
C LEU A 121 -1.22 10.02 10.59
N MET A 122 -2.28 9.26 10.35
CA MET A 122 -3.08 8.65 11.41
C MET A 122 -2.24 7.65 12.21
N LEU A 123 -1.42 6.83 11.55
CA LEU A 123 -0.50 5.91 12.22
C LEU A 123 0.57 6.64 13.06
N GLY A 124 1.11 7.75 12.56
CA GLY A 124 2.07 8.58 13.30
C GLY A 124 1.47 9.21 14.55
N ILE A 125 0.27 9.78 14.45
CA ILE A 125 -0.47 10.29 15.61
C ILE A 125 -0.76 9.17 16.61
N PHE A 126 -1.15 7.99 16.12
CA PHE A 126 -1.40 6.82 16.94
C PHE A 126 -0.17 6.38 17.75
N ILE A 127 1.00 6.27 17.11
CA ILE A 127 2.27 5.96 17.78
C ILE A 127 2.59 7.02 18.84
N SER A 128 2.37 8.29 18.51
CA SER A 128 2.63 9.42 19.40
C SER A 128 1.76 9.36 20.66
N ILE A 129 0.47 9.01 20.52
CA ILE A 129 -0.46 8.81 21.64
C ILE A 129 0.00 7.66 22.54
N ILE A 130 0.39 6.52 21.96
CA ILE A 130 0.93 5.39 22.75
C ILE A 130 2.18 5.81 23.52
N PHE A 131 3.09 6.55 22.88
CA PHE A 131 4.28 7.05 23.55
C PHE A 131 3.94 7.94 24.73
N VAL A 132 3.01 8.89 24.55
CA VAL A 132 2.58 9.78 25.64
C VAL A 132 2.02 8.96 26.81
N PHE A 133 1.17 7.96 26.55
CA PHE A 133 0.68 7.09 27.60
C PHE A 133 1.82 6.30 28.28
N ASP A 134 2.70 5.67 27.52
CA ASP A 134 3.85 4.93 28.04
C ASP A 134 4.69 5.79 29.00
N GLN A 135 5.01 7.03 28.61
CA GLN A 135 5.75 7.95 29.47
C GLN A 135 4.98 8.31 30.75
N ILE A 136 3.68 8.62 30.65
CA ILE A 136 2.84 8.91 31.84
C ILE A 136 2.83 7.73 32.83
N PHE A 137 2.83 6.49 32.33
CA PHE A 137 2.83 5.29 33.18
C PHE A 137 4.21 4.95 33.76
N LYS A 138 5.29 5.12 33.00
CA LYS A 138 6.66 4.92 33.47
C LYS A 138 7.10 5.99 34.46
N GLU A 139 6.70 7.23 34.20
CA GLU A 139 7.09 8.41 34.97
C GLU A 139 6.02 8.86 35.98
N ARG A 140 5.33 7.93 36.66
CA ARG A 140 4.34 8.27 37.70
C ARG A 140 4.87 9.21 38.82
N ASN A 141 6.18 9.40 38.93
CA ASN A 141 6.82 10.38 39.82
C ASN A 141 7.08 11.78 39.21
N THR A 142 6.92 11.99 37.90
CA THR A 142 7.15 13.30 37.23
C THR A 142 5.97 14.26 37.39
N PHE A 143 4.75 13.72 37.51
CA PHE A 143 3.55 14.49 37.86
C PHE A 143 3.36 14.67 39.38
N SER A 144 4.27 14.14 40.19
CA SER A 144 4.34 14.51 41.61
C SER A 144 4.73 15.99 41.73
N GLY A 145 4.12 16.71 42.67
CA GLY A 145 4.31 18.15 42.85
C GLY A 145 5.75 18.60 43.12
N SER A 146 6.68 17.67 43.38
CA SER A 146 8.06 17.91 43.79
C SER A 146 9.09 18.10 42.67
N GLN A 147 8.74 17.89 41.38
CA GLN A 147 9.73 18.08 40.30
C GLN A 147 9.88 19.54 39.83
N PRO A 148 11.12 19.98 39.50
CA PRO A 148 11.41 21.34 39.03
C PRO A 148 10.69 21.66 37.72
N LEU A 149 10.21 22.90 37.60
CA LEU A 149 9.45 23.43 36.46
C LEU A 149 10.12 23.13 35.10
N LYS A 150 11.46 23.16 35.05
CA LYS A 150 12.26 22.87 33.86
C LYS A 150 11.98 21.47 33.28
N GLN A 151 11.80 20.44 34.11
CA GLN A 151 11.54 19.07 33.66
C GLN A 151 10.14 18.93 33.06
N LYS A 152 9.14 19.58 33.66
CA LYS A 152 7.77 19.64 33.13
C LYS A 152 7.70 20.36 31.78
N LEU A 153 8.46 21.45 31.62
CA LEU A 153 8.57 22.18 30.34
C LEU A 153 9.25 21.34 29.26
N ILE A 154 10.34 20.64 29.59
CA ILE A 154 11.02 19.73 28.65
C ILE A 154 10.06 18.61 28.21
N PHE A 155 9.36 17.97 29.15
CA PHE A 155 8.39 16.92 28.82
C PHE A 155 7.25 17.47 27.94
N GLY A 156 6.68 18.63 28.28
CA GLY A 156 5.66 19.29 27.46
C GLY A 156 6.14 19.58 26.04
N PHE A 157 7.36 20.11 25.89
CA PHE A 157 7.97 20.33 24.58
C PHE A 157 8.15 19.02 23.78
N LEU A 158 8.58 17.95 24.44
CA LEU A 158 8.76 16.63 23.85
C LEU A 158 7.45 16.00 23.38
N VAL A 159 6.36 16.15 24.15
CA VAL A 159 5.01 15.74 23.76
C VAL A 159 4.52 16.52 22.55
N ILE A 160 4.75 17.84 22.53
CA ILE A 160 4.41 18.68 21.37
C ILE A 160 5.21 18.23 20.15
N LEU A 161 6.51 17.99 20.29
CA LEU A 161 7.39 17.59 19.21
C LEU A 161 6.95 16.27 18.58
N ILE A 162 6.66 15.24 19.39
CA ILE A 162 6.27 13.93 18.86
C ILE A 162 4.91 13.98 18.15
N LEU A 163 3.93 14.71 18.71
CA LEU A 163 2.61 14.89 18.09
C LEU A 163 2.65 15.76 16.83
N ALA A 164 3.50 16.80 16.82
CA ALA A 164 3.60 17.73 15.70
C ALA A 164 4.34 17.12 14.50
N THR A 165 5.30 16.22 14.72
CA THR A 165 6.14 15.65 13.65
C THR A 165 5.35 15.04 12.47
N PRO A 166 4.42 14.10 12.67
CA PRO A 166 3.65 13.53 11.55
C PRO A 166 2.75 14.58 10.87
N ILE A 167 2.24 15.56 11.63
CA ILE A 167 1.41 16.66 11.10
C ILE A 167 2.25 17.58 10.21
N ILE A 168 3.43 17.98 10.69
CA ILE A 168 4.39 18.81 9.94
C ILE A 168 4.76 18.13 8.63
N SER A 169 5.10 16.84 8.70
CA SER A 169 5.43 16.04 7.51
C SER A 169 4.30 16.05 6.46
N ALA A 170 3.06 15.74 6.88
CA ALA A 170 1.91 15.77 5.99
C ALA A 170 1.66 17.17 5.39
N ARG A 171 1.84 18.23 6.18
CA ARG A 171 1.65 19.62 5.75
C ARG A 171 2.72 20.08 4.76
N ILE A 172 3.98 19.69 4.97
CA ILE A 172 5.08 19.97 4.03
C ILE A 172 4.79 19.35 2.67
N TRP A 173 4.34 18.07 2.64
CA TRP A 173 3.96 17.43 1.39
C TRP A 173 2.75 18.12 0.73
N GLY A 174 1.70 18.43 1.51
CA GLY A 174 0.53 19.14 0.99
C GLY A 174 0.87 20.52 0.41
N TRP A 175 1.80 21.25 1.04
CA TRP A 175 2.31 22.52 0.52
C TRP A 175 3.06 22.35 -0.81
N HIS A 176 3.92 21.32 -0.92
CA HIS A 176 4.61 20.99 -2.16
C HIS A 176 3.64 20.67 -3.30
N VAL A 177 2.61 19.85 -3.04
CA VAL A 177 1.57 19.50 -4.03
C VAL A 177 0.84 20.75 -4.50
N LYS A 178 0.42 21.63 -3.57
CA LYS A 178 -0.27 22.88 -3.90
C LYS A 178 0.61 23.83 -4.72
N LYS A 179 1.87 24.03 -4.32
CA LYS A 179 2.83 24.90 -5.01
C LYS A 179 3.16 24.39 -6.41
N SER A 180 3.15 23.08 -6.61
CA SER A 180 3.46 22.46 -7.90
C SER A 180 2.26 22.41 -8.86
N GLY A 181 1.08 22.88 -8.44
CA GLY A 181 -0.14 22.86 -9.26
C GLY A 181 -0.63 21.44 -9.59
N PHE A 182 -0.26 20.43 -8.80
CA PHE A 182 -0.72 19.07 -9.02
C PHE A 182 -2.17 18.92 -8.55
N SER A 183 -3.00 18.26 -9.36
CA SER A 183 -4.35 17.88 -8.93
C SER A 183 -4.26 16.94 -7.73
N GLN A 184 -5.09 17.19 -6.71
CA GLN A 184 -5.21 16.28 -5.59
C GLN A 184 -6.00 15.04 -6.04
N VAL A 185 -5.37 13.87 -5.90
CA VAL A 185 -5.95 12.59 -6.32
C VAL A 185 -6.97 12.06 -5.30
N PHE A 186 -6.82 12.42 -4.02
CA PHE A 186 -7.74 12.02 -2.95
C PHE A 186 -8.09 13.23 -2.10
N GLU A 187 -9.37 13.57 -2.04
CA GLU A 187 -9.89 14.49 -1.03
C GLU A 187 -10.00 13.76 0.30
N THR A 188 -9.35 14.27 1.35
CA THR A 188 -9.33 13.65 2.69
C THR A 188 -10.06 14.49 3.74
N SER A 189 -10.86 15.47 3.32
CA SER A 189 -11.63 16.35 4.21
C SER A 189 -13.11 16.11 4.03
N PHE A 190 -13.79 15.71 5.12
CA PHE A 190 -15.24 15.48 5.14
C PHE A 190 -15.84 16.21 6.34
N SER A 191 -17.06 16.72 6.20
CA SER A 191 -17.76 17.40 7.29
C SER A 191 -18.49 16.40 8.19
N ILE A 192 -18.66 16.75 9.47
CA ILE A 192 -19.46 15.95 10.41
C ILE A 192 -20.92 15.84 9.92
N SER A 193 -21.44 16.85 9.24
CA SER A 193 -22.79 16.83 8.66
C SER A 193 -22.91 15.81 7.52
N GLN A 194 -21.90 15.66 6.66
CA GLN A 194 -21.86 14.63 5.62
C GLN A 194 -21.88 13.22 6.23
N ILE A 195 -21.06 13.01 7.28
CA ILE A 195 -21.03 11.74 8.01
C ILE A 195 -22.42 11.43 8.57
N LYS A 196 -23.06 12.37 9.26
CA LYS A 196 -24.41 12.15 9.81
C LYS A 196 -25.43 11.76 8.74
N LYS A 197 -25.39 12.40 7.57
CA LYS A 197 -26.31 12.10 6.45
C LYS A 197 -26.14 10.67 5.94
N SER A 198 -24.91 10.21 5.71
CA SER A 198 -24.65 8.87 5.17
C SER A 198 -25.05 7.73 6.11
N PHE A 199 -25.20 8.00 7.42
CA PHE A 199 -25.69 7.03 8.41
C PHE A 199 -27.17 7.26 8.80
N SER A 200 -27.85 8.24 8.21
CA SER A 200 -29.27 8.52 8.46
C SER A 200 -30.16 7.53 7.69
N SER A 201 -31.24 7.07 8.29
CA SER A 201 -32.21 6.20 7.62
C SER A 201 -32.96 6.91 6.49
N THR A 202 -33.10 8.24 6.57
CA THR A 202 -33.87 9.06 5.63
C THR A 202 -33.01 9.83 4.63
N GLU A 203 -31.78 10.20 4.99
CA GLU A 203 -30.91 11.05 4.15
C GLU A 203 -29.78 10.30 3.44
N ALA A 204 -29.51 9.03 3.79
CA ALA A 204 -28.44 8.26 3.16
C ALA A 204 -28.77 7.94 1.70
N THR A 205 -27.81 8.22 0.81
CA THR A 205 -27.92 7.88 -0.61
C THR A 205 -27.87 6.36 -0.81
N ASP A 206 -28.34 5.87 -1.97
CA ASP A 206 -28.25 4.43 -2.29
C ASP A 206 -26.80 3.96 -2.35
N ARG A 207 -25.90 4.82 -2.87
CA ARG A 207 -24.45 4.59 -2.85
C ARG A 207 -23.92 4.42 -1.42
N ASP A 208 -24.36 5.26 -0.48
CA ASP A 208 -23.94 5.16 0.93
C ASP A 208 -24.39 3.83 1.54
N LYS A 209 -25.66 3.47 1.35
CA LYS A 209 -26.24 2.22 1.84
C LYS A 209 -25.53 0.99 1.27
N GLU A 210 -25.28 0.99 -0.04
CA GLU A 210 -24.54 -0.08 -0.71
C GLU A 210 -23.11 -0.19 -0.18
N THR A 211 -22.39 0.93 -0.11
CA THR A 211 -21.00 0.97 0.38
C THR A 211 -20.89 0.47 1.82
N ILE A 212 -21.76 0.94 2.73
CA ILE A 212 -21.77 0.52 4.13
C ILE A 212 -22.11 -0.98 4.26
N SER A 213 -23.12 -1.44 3.51
CA SER A 213 -23.52 -2.86 3.49
C SER A 213 -22.38 -3.76 3.00
N THR A 214 -21.77 -3.40 1.87
CA THR A 214 -20.64 -4.14 1.29
C THR A 214 -19.44 -4.11 2.23
N PHE A 215 -19.13 -2.98 2.87
CA PHE A 215 -18.06 -2.89 3.86
C PHE A 215 -18.30 -3.80 5.06
N LYS A 216 -19.52 -3.81 5.63
CA LYS A 216 -19.88 -4.70 6.74
C LYS A 216 -19.74 -6.17 6.34
N LYS A 217 -20.21 -6.55 5.15
CA LYS A 217 -20.06 -7.90 4.60
C LYS A 217 -18.58 -8.24 4.43
N ALA A 218 -17.79 -7.34 3.85
CA ALA A 218 -16.36 -7.51 3.66
C ALA A 218 -15.62 -7.69 4.99
N PHE A 219 -15.96 -6.91 6.01
CA PHE A 219 -15.38 -7.01 7.35
C PHE A 219 -15.54 -8.41 7.99
N GLN A 220 -16.64 -9.10 7.66
CA GLN A 220 -16.96 -10.42 8.18
C GLN A 220 -16.48 -11.57 7.29
N THR A 221 -16.45 -11.37 5.97
CA THR A 221 -16.33 -12.47 5.00
C THR A 221 -15.09 -12.41 4.11
N TYR A 222 -14.52 -11.22 3.86
CA TYR A 222 -13.35 -11.10 2.98
C TYR A 222 -12.12 -11.64 3.70
N GLN A 223 -11.41 -12.53 3.02
CA GLN A 223 -10.22 -13.18 3.55
C GLN A 223 -9.01 -12.25 3.36
N ILE A 224 -8.38 -11.82 4.45
CA ILE A 224 -7.17 -11.00 4.42
C ILE A 224 -5.94 -11.88 4.13
N ASN A 225 -5.90 -13.10 4.66
CA ASN A 225 -4.77 -14.00 4.44
C ASN A 225 -4.83 -14.70 3.09
N PRO A 226 -3.71 -14.82 2.35
CA PRO A 226 -3.64 -15.70 1.19
C PRO A 226 -3.85 -17.17 1.59
N GLU A 227 -3.96 -18.02 0.59
CA GLU A 227 -4.08 -19.48 0.78
C GLU A 227 -2.93 -20.05 1.64
N SER A 228 -3.31 -20.70 2.75
CA SER A 228 -2.39 -21.32 3.72
C SER A 228 -1.71 -22.55 3.15
N ILE A 229 -0.51 -22.88 3.62
CA ILE A 229 0.21 -24.11 3.20
C ILE A 229 -0.59 -25.39 3.48
N LEU A 230 -1.43 -25.39 4.52
CA LEU A 230 -2.30 -26.52 4.88
C LEU A 230 -3.35 -26.86 3.82
N GLN A 231 -3.63 -25.93 2.90
CA GLN A 231 -4.54 -26.18 1.79
C GLN A 231 -3.99 -27.23 0.81
N ILE A 232 -2.67 -27.47 0.78
CA ILE A 232 -2.08 -28.61 0.06
C ILE A 232 -2.62 -29.93 0.62
N PHE A 233 -2.71 -30.05 1.95
CA PHE A 233 -3.09 -31.28 2.62
C PHE A 233 -4.60 -31.46 2.70
N SER A 234 -5.36 -30.41 2.98
CA SER A 234 -6.83 -30.45 2.96
C SER A 234 -7.46 -29.06 3.00
N ARG A 235 -8.48 -28.86 2.16
CA ARG A 235 -9.29 -27.62 2.15
C ARG A 235 -10.14 -27.44 3.42
N ARG A 236 -10.35 -28.50 4.23
CA ARG A 236 -11.17 -28.45 5.46
C ARG A 236 -10.48 -27.74 6.62
N PHE A 237 -9.15 -27.71 6.64
CA PHE A 237 -8.37 -27.10 7.72
C PHE A 237 -7.97 -25.63 7.44
N VAL A 238 -8.49 -25.02 6.37
CA VAL A 238 -8.12 -23.64 5.99
C VAL A 238 -8.79 -22.63 6.93
N LEU A 239 -8.00 -22.01 7.81
CA LEU A 239 -8.43 -20.86 8.59
C LEU A 239 -8.48 -19.62 7.68
N LYS A 240 -9.68 -19.25 7.26
CA LYS A 240 -9.96 -17.96 6.61
C LYS A 240 -9.90 -16.85 7.65
N LEU A 241 -8.85 -16.02 7.61
CA LEU A 241 -8.65 -14.87 8.49
C LEU A 241 -9.33 -13.65 7.88
N THR A 242 -10.51 -13.32 8.39
CA THR A 242 -11.25 -12.09 8.04
C THR A 242 -10.90 -10.96 9.00
N PRO A 243 -11.19 -9.68 8.70
CA PRO A 243 -10.89 -8.57 9.61
C PRO A 243 -11.45 -8.75 11.02
N LEU A 244 -12.67 -9.29 11.13
CA LEU A 244 -13.28 -9.64 12.41
C LEU A 244 -12.50 -10.76 13.12
N LYS A 245 -12.12 -11.83 12.41
CA LYS A 245 -11.37 -12.95 13.01
C LYS A 245 -9.96 -12.54 13.41
N SER A 246 -9.29 -11.67 12.66
CA SER A 246 -7.99 -11.11 13.06
C SER A 246 -8.11 -10.27 14.33
N LEU A 247 -9.17 -9.46 14.45
CA LEU A 247 -9.44 -8.70 15.67
C LEU A 247 -9.62 -9.63 16.86
N LEU A 248 -10.49 -10.66 16.74
CA LEU A 248 -10.74 -11.63 17.82
C LEU A 248 -9.46 -12.36 18.23
N PHE A 249 -8.70 -12.87 17.26
CA PHE A 249 -7.42 -13.54 17.49
C PHE A 249 -6.42 -12.64 18.24
N LEU A 250 -6.25 -11.39 17.79
CA LEU A 250 -5.33 -10.45 18.40
C LEU A 250 -5.77 -10.02 19.80
N MET A 251 -7.08 -9.92 20.06
CA MET A 251 -7.61 -9.69 21.40
C MET A 251 -7.33 -10.87 22.33
N VAL A 252 -7.56 -12.11 21.88
CA VAL A 252 -7.28 -13.32 22.69
C VAL A 252 -5.81 -13.37 23.11
N PHE A 253 -4.89 -13.18 22.18
CA PHE A 253 -3.46 -13.22 22.49
C PHE A 253 -2.96 -11.97 23.23
N GLY A 254 -3.59 -10.81 23.04
CA GLY A 254 -3.34 -9.62 23.84
C GLY A 254 -3.77 -9.81 25.30
N ILE A 255 -4.97 -10.37 25.53
CA ILE A 255 -5.44 -10.73 26.87
C ILE A 255 -4.53 -11.78 27.50
N ALA A 256 -4.14 -12.82 26.74
CA ALA A 256 -3.20 -13.82 27.23
C ALA A 256 -1.87 -13.17 27.66
N ALA A 257 -1.33 -12.25 26.86
CA ALA A 257 -0.11 -11.50 27.18
C ALA A 257 -0.25 -10.65 28.47
N ILE A 258 -1.42 -10.05 28.69
CA ILE A 258 -1.74 -9.30 29.92
C ILE A 258 -1.81 -10.23 31.14
N VAL A 259 -2.48 -11.38 31.01
CA VAL A 259 -2.72 -12.32 32.11
C VAL A 259 -1.41 -12.97 32.58
N ILE A 260 -0.51 -13.30 31.66
CA ILE A 260 0.81 -13.87 32.02
C ILE A 260 1.79 -12.83 32.57
N GLU A 261 1.52 -11.53 32.43
CA GLU A 261 2.40 -10.49 32.95
C GLU A 261 2.19 -10.27 34.45
N THR A 262 3.18 -10.70 35.22
CA THR A 262 3.14 -10.66 36.69
C THR A 262 3.54 -9.29 37.22
N ARG A 263 4.42 -8.57 36.53
CA ARG A 263 4.91 -7.25 36.92
C ARG A 263 3.77 -6.24 36.76
N ARG A 264 3.34 -5.64 37.88
CA ARG A 264 2.18 -4.74 37.92
C ARG A 264 2.29 -3.56 36.95
N GLN A 265 3.49 -3.01 36.79
CA GLN A 265 3.74 -1.87 35.90
C GLN A 265 3.64 -2.29 34.43
N GLU A 266 4.37 -3.32 34.02
CA GLU A 266 4.31 -3.87 32.66
C GLU A 266 2.90 -4.33 32.28
N ARG A 267 2.17 -4.96 33.22
CA ARG A 267 0.78 -5.36 32.98
C ARG A 267 -0.13 -4.16 32.70
N ARG A 268 0.06 -3.03 33.40
CA ARG A 268 -0.70 -1.80 33.14
C ARG A 268 -0.36 -1.20 31.78
N ILE A 269 0.92 -1.17 31.41
CA ILE A 269 1.38 -0.71 30.10
C ILE A 269 0.77 -1.60 29.00
N ALA A 270 0.76 -2.91 29.19
CA ALA A 270 0.12 -3.86 28.26
C ALA A 270 -1.39 -3.62 28.14
N ILE A 271 -2.12 -3.43 29.25
CA ILE A 271 -3.57 -3.14 29.22
C ILE A 271 -3.85 -1.86 28.41
N VAL A 272 -3.15 -0.77 28.72
CA VAL A 272 -3.34 0.51 28.03
C VAL A 272 -2.93 0.38 26.56
N GLY A 273 -1.81 -0.29 26.29
CA GLY A 273 -1.33 -0.56 24.94
C GLY A 273 -2.36 -1.30 24.11
N PHE A 274 -2.87 -2.45 24.59
CA PHE A 274 -3.87 -3.25 23.86
C PHE A 274 -5.24 -2.57 23.75
N LEU A 275 -5.68 -1.82 24.76
CA LEU A 275 -6.88 -0.98 24.63
C LEU A 275 -6.70 0.11 23.58
N THR A 276 -5.51 0.74 23.53
CA THR A 276 -5.17 1.73 22.52
C THR A 276 -5.13 1.08 21.13
N MET A 277 -4.55 -0.12 20.98
CA MET A 277 -4.58 -0.89 19.72
C MET A 277 -6.01 -1.21 19.27
N PHE A 278 -6.90 -1.62 20.17
CA PHE A 278 -8.31 -1.87 19.87
C PHE A 278 -9.03 -0.60 19.38
N LEU A 279 -8.85 0.51 20.10
CA LEU A 279 -9.43 1.79 19.71
C LEU A 279 -8.86 2.27 18.36
N GLY A 280 -7.54 2.14 18.17
CA GLY A 280 -6.86 2.49 16.93
C GLY A 280 -7.35 1.67 15.75
N TYR A 281 -7.56 0.36 15.91
CA TYR A 281 -8.12 -0.49 14.86
C TYR A 281 -9.55 -0.09 14.50
N THR A 282 -10.35 0.29 15.50
CA THR A 282 -11.72 0.75 15.30
C THR A 282 -11.75 2.08 14.53
N VAL A 283 -10.95 3.06 14.96
CA VAL A 283 -10.82 4.36 14.29
C VAL A 283 -10.26 4.19 12.88
N TYR A 284 -9.27 3.32 12.69
CA TYR A 284 -8.70 3.00 11.38
C TYR A 284 -9.75 2.42 10.42
N SER A 285 -10.49 1.40 10.89
CA SER A 285 -11.53 0.74 10.10
C SER A 285 -12.64 1.72 9.71
N PHE A 286 -13.05 2.58 10.65
CA PHE A 286 -14.04 3.61 10.39
C PHE A 286 -13.51 4.66 9.40
N GLY A 287 -12.28 5.14 9.58
CA GLY A 287 -11.63 6.05 8.64
C GLY A 287 -11.54 5.48 7.23
N LEU A 288 -11.26 4.18 7.10
CA LEU A 288 -11.27 3.50 5.81
C LEU A 288 -12.68 3.45 5.18
N LEU A 289 -13.73 3.22 5.98
CA LEU A 289 -15.11 3.33 5.50
C LEU A 289 -15.41 4.75 4.97
N LEU A 290 -14.97 5.80 5.67
CA LEU A 290 -15.14 7.18 5.19
C LEU A 290 -14.42 7.42 3.86
N MET A 291 -13.24 6.83 3.66
CA MET A 291 -12.53 6.92 2.36
C MET A 291 -13.34 6.26 1.23
N TYR A 292 -13.99 5.11 1.47
CA TYR A 292 -14.91 4.50 0.50
C TYR A 292 -16.15 5.34 0.24
N LEU A 293 -16.68 6.01 1.27
CA LEU A 293 -17.85 6.86 1.12
C LEU A 293 -17.54 8.13 0.33
N TYR A 294 -16.38 8.76 0.53
CA TYR A 294 -16.18 10.14 0.09
C TYR A 294 -14.95 10.39 -0.80
N SER A 295 -13.92 9.54 -0.75
CA SER A 295 -12.70 9.74 -1.56
C SER A 295 -12.65 8.87 -2.80
N PHE A 296 -13.12 7.62 -2.71
CA PHE A 296 -13.06 6.68 -3.81
C PHE A 296 -14.24 6.87 -4.77
N GLY A 297 -13.97 6.75 -6.08
CA GLY A 297 -14.99 6.85 -7.12
C GLY A 297 -16.07 5.78 -6.96
N SER A 298 -17.24 5.98 -7.58
CA SER A 298 -18.41 5.10 -7.39
C SER A 298 -18.11 3.62 -7.58
N TYR A 299 -17.31 3.26 -8.59
CA TYR A 299 -16.87 1.89 -8.83
C TYR A 299 -16.06 1.29 -7.67
N GLU A 300 -15.08 2.03 -7.16
CA GLU A 300 -14.18 1.56 -6.10
C GLU A 300 -14.84 1.59 -4.73
N GLY A 301 -15.65 2.62 -4.48
CA GLY A 301 -16.40 2.86 -3.24
C GLY A 301 -17.37 1.72 -2.93
N THR A 302 -18.34 1.48 -3.81
CA THR A 302 -19.42 0.51 -3.55
C THR A 302 -18.94 -0.93 -3.50
N ARG A 303 -17.83 -1.24 -4.20
CA ARG A 303 -17.21 -2.57 -4.23
C ARG A 303 -16.13 -2.78 -3.18
N VAL A 304 -15.83 -1.76 -2.37
CA VAL A 304 -14.71 -1.73 -1.43
C VAL A 304 -13.40 -2.24 -2.06
N ALA A 305 -13.03 -1.67 -3.21
CA ALA A 305 -11.89 -2.14 -3.99
C ALA A 305 -10.58 -2.12 -3.17
N SER A 306 -9.80 -3.21 -3.26
CA SER A 306 -8.56 -3.40 -2.47
C SER A 306 -8.76 -3.46 -0.95
N PHE A 307 -9.97 -3.76 -0.45
CA PHE A 307 -10.29 -3.80 0.98
C PHE A 307 -9.33 -4.64 1.82
N THR A 308 -9.01 -5.86 1.40
CA THR A 308 -8.14 -6.78 2.16
C THR A 308 -6.74 -6.21 2.35
N ARG A 309 -6.20 -5.54 1.32
CA ARG A 309 -4.91 -4.84 1.37
C ARG A 309 -4.93 -3.71 2.38
N TYR A 310 -5.95 -2.85 2.38
CA TYR A 310 -5.99 -1.74 3.34
C TYR A 310 -6.23 -2.27 4.76
N MET A 311 -7.20 -3.17 4.94
CA MET A 311 -7.49 -3.74 6.26
C MET A 311 -6.33 -4.52 6.86
N GLY A 312 -5.40 -5.06 6.06
CA GLY A 312 -4.22 -5.79 6.55
C GLY A 312 -3.15 -4.92 7.23
N ILE A 313 -3.16 -3.59 7.06
CA ILE A 313 -2.12 -2.69 7.60
C ILE A 313 -2.08 -2.75 9.13
N PHE A 314 -3.22 -2.54 9.78
CA PHE A 314 -3.29 -2.39 11.23
C PHE A 314 -3.16 -3.74 11.98
N PRO A 315 -3.78 -4.85 11.52
CA PRO A 315 -3.53 -6.18 12.09
C PRO A 315 -2.07 -6.64 11.98
N LEU A 316 -1.36 -6.25 10.91
CA LEU A 316 0.09 -6.47 10.82
C LEU A 316 0.83 -5.74 11.94
N ALA A 317 0.55 -4.44 12.13
CA ALA A 317 1.13 -3.66 13.24
C ALA A 317 0.82 -4.30 14.60
N TRP A 318 -0.43 -4.72 14.81
CA TRP A 318 -0.86 -5.34 16.05
C TRP A 318 -0.21 -6.69 16.29
N THR A 319 -0.03 -7.52 15.26
CA THR A 319 0.70 -8.80 15.37
C THR A 319 2.14 -8.56 15.86
N VAL A 320 2.82 -7.55 15.29
CA VAL A 320 4.17 -7.15 15.72
C VAL A 320 4.19 -6.69 17.19
N VAL A 321 3.23 -5.86 17.58
CA VAL A 321 3.12 -5.37 18.97
C VAL A 321 2.84 -6.51 19.95
N THR A 322 1.91 -7.41 19.62
CA THR A 322 1.58 -8.59 20.44
C THR A 322 2.80 -9.48 20.64
N TRP A 323 3.53 -9.80 19.56
CA TRP A 323 4.76 -10.57 19.66
C TRP A 323 5.83 -9.87 20.50
N GLY A 324 6.02 -8.57 20.27
CA GLY A 324 6.97 -7.76 21.02
C GLY A 324 6.71 -7.76 22.53
N PHE A 325 5.45 -7.62 22.96
CA PHE A 325 5.07 -7.74 24.36
C PHE A 325 5.34 -9.13 24.94
N MET A 326 5.01 -10.18 24.17
CA MET A 326 5.27 -11.55 24.59
C MET A 326 6.76 -11.83 24.77
N LEU A 327 7.64 -11.26 23.94
CA LEU A 327 9.10 -11.41 24.12
C LEU A 327 9.55 -10.92 25.49
N SER A 328 9.03 -9.76 25.94
CA SER A 328 9.34 -9.19 27.26
C SER A 328 8.79 -10.01 28.43
N THR A 329 7.64 -10.68 28.27
CA THR A 329 7.05 -11.53 29.33
C THR A 329 7.78 -12.86 29.47
N GLY A 330 8.32 -13.41 28.37
CA GLY A 330 9.08 -14.67 28.35
C GLY A 330 10.43 -14.65 29.06
N GLU A 331 10.85 -13.51 29.60
CA GLU A 331 12.06 -13.38 30.41
C GLU A 331 11.85 -13.72 31.89
N GLN A 332 10.59 -13.91 32.31
CA GLN A 332 10.25 -14.34 33.66
C GLN A 332 10.72 -15.78 33.90
N LYS A 333 11.89 -15.95 34.54
CA LYS A 333 12.58 -17.24 34.72
C LYS A 333 11.77 -18.28 35.51
N GLU A 334 10.84 -17.84 36.36
CA GLU A 334 10.15 -18.67 37.34
C GLU A 334 8.85 -19.32 36.83
N LYS A 335 8.35 -18.95 35.65
CA LYS A 335 7.07 -19.48 35.13
C LYS A 335 7.18 -20.01 33.70
N ASN A 336 6.56 -21.17 33.47
CA ASN A 336 6.45 -21.77 32.13
C ASN A 336 5.28 -21.20 31.31
N SER A 337 4.28 -20.58 31.94
CA SER A 337 3.09 -20.08 31.24
C SER A 337 3.38 -19.06 30.12
N PRO A 338 4.35 -18.12 30.23
CA PRO A 338 4.69 -17.24 29.11
C PRO A 338 5.24 -17.99 27.90
N LYS A 339 6.08 -19.02 28.13
CA LYS A 339 6.65 -19.85 27.05
C LYS A 339 5.56 -20.66 26.33
N ILE A 340 4.58 -21.17 27.07
CA ILE A 340 3.44 -21.90 26.49
C ILE A 340 2.62 -20.96 25.60
N VAL A 341 2.28 -19.75 26.08
CA VAL A 341 1.51 -18.78 25.29
C VAL A 341 2.28 -18.35 24.04
N GLN A 342 3.59 -18.10 24.15
CA GLN A 342 4.46 -17.84 22.99
C GLN A 342 4.44 -19.01 21.99
N GLY A 343 4.57 -20.26 22.48
CA GLY A 343 4.51 -21.46 21.65
C GLY A 343 3.18 -21.57 20.90
N LEU A 344 2.06 -21.36 21.60
CA LEU A 344 0.73 -21.36 20.98
C LEU A 344 0.57 -20.25 19.93
N PHE A 345 1.11 -19.05 20.20
CA PHE A 345 1.12 -17.96 19.23
C PHE A 345 1.91 -18.33 17.98
N VAL A 346 3.11 -18.90 18.14
CA VAL A 346 3.96 -19.36 17.03
C VAL A 346 3.27 -20.46 16.23
N ILE A 347 2.67 -21.46 16.90
CA ILE A 347 1.91 -22.53 16.23
C ILE A 347 0.78 -21.93 15.39
N PHE A 348 0.07 -20.93 15.92
CA PHE A 348 -1.00 -20.26 15.19
C PHE A 348 -0.48 -19.47 13.98
N ILE A 349 0.64 -18.75 14.12
CA ILE A 349 1.33 -18.08 13.01
C ILE A 349 1.72 -19.09 11.92
N LEU A 350 2.29 -20.23 12.29
CA LEU A 350 2.63 -21.31 11.36
C LEU A 350 1.37 -21.86 10.66
N PHE A 351 0.26 -22.01 11.38
CA PHE A 351 -1.00 -22.47 10.81
C PHE A 351 -1.59 -21.49 9.78
N LEU A 352 -1.43 -20.18 10.03
CA LEU A 352 -1.87 -19.13 9.10
C LEU A 352 -0.91 -18.89 7.92
N THR A 353 0.28 -19.48 7.97
CA THR A 353 1.35 -19.18 7.03
C THR A 353 0.94 -19.54 5.59
N PRO A 354 0.96 -18.59 4.66
CA PRO A 354 0.56 -18.85 3.28
C PRO A 354 1.64 -19.62 2.52
N ILE A 355 1.22 -20.43 1.56
CA ILE A 355 2.11 -21.21 0.70
C ILE A 355 3.14 -20.33 -0.01
N LYS A 356 2.75 -19.08 -0.33
CA LYS A 356 3.59 -18.07 -0.98
C LYS A 356 4.84 -17.73 -0.18
N SER A 357 4.83 -17.85 1.14
CA SER A 357 6.01 -17.61 1.98
C SER A 357 7.08 -18.70 1.80
N ALA A 358 6.67 -19.96 1.68
CA ALA A 358 7.57 -21.07 1.36
C ALA A 358 8.06 -20.96 -0.09
N LEU A 359 7.16 -20.66 -1.04
CA LEU A 359 7.51 -20.47 -2.44
C LEU A 359 8.48 -19.30 -2.63
N PHE A 360 8.38 -18.23 -1.84
CA PHE A 360 9.33 -17.11 -1.88
C PHE A 360 10.77 -17.56 -1.65
N ALA A 361 11.00 -18.52 -0.75
CA ALA A 361 12.34 -19.05 -0.47
C ALA A 361 12.82 -20.08 -1.51
N LEU A 362 11.89 -20.78 -2.17
CA LEU A 362 12.17 -21.96 -2.97
C LEU A 362 12.06 -21.74 -4.49
N THR A 363 11.47 -20.64 -4.94
CA THR A 363 11.15 -20.42 -6.35
C THR A 363 11.71 -19.11 -6.88
N GLN A 364 12.22 -19.16 -8.11
CA GLN A 364 12.53 -17.94 -8.85
C GLN A 364 11.25 -17.38 -9.46
N PRO A 365 10.99 -16.06 -9.34
CA PRO A 365 9.82 -15.45 -9.95
C PRO A 365 9.91 -15.57 -11.46
N LYS A 366 8.84 -16.07 -12.09
CA LYS A 366 8.72 -16.14 -13.55
C LYS A 366 8.04 -14.88 -14.08
N PRO A 367 8.47 -14.34 -15.23
CA PRO A 367 7.76 -13.23 -15.86
C PRO A 367 6.33 -13.66 -16.24
N LEU A 368 5.38 -12.73 -16.13
CA LEU A 368 4.00 -12.98 -16.52
C LEU A 368 3.91 -13.22 -18.04
N PRO A 369 3.18 -14.25 -18.51
CA PRO A 369 3.05 -14.54 -19.94
C PRO A 369 2.59 -13.33 -20.77
N VAL A 370 1.56 -12.62 -20.31
CA VAL A 370 1.05 -11.39 -20.96
C VAL A 370 2.12 -10.29 -21.08
N ARG A 371 3.03 -10.19 -20.10
CA ARG A 371 4.14 -9.24 -20.17
C ARG A 371 5.16 -9.67 -21.22
N MET A 372 5.41 -10.97 -21.37
CA MET A 372 6.30 -11.49 -22.42
C MET A 372 5.71 -11.24 -23.81
N GLU A 373 4.40 -11.40 -23.99
CA GLU A 373 3.69 -11.08 -25.23
C GLU A 373 3.81 -9.58 -25.55
N ILE A 374 3.58 -8.71 -24.57
CA ILE A 374 3.72 -7.26 -24.73
C ILE A 374 5.17 -6.89 -25.05
N LYS A 375 6.16 -7.48 -24.38
CA LYS A 375 7.58 -7.25 -24.72
C LYS A 375 7.91 -7.65 -26.16
N LYS A 376 7.30 -8.73 -26.67
CA LYS A 376 7.45 -9.13 -28.07
C LYS A 376 6.79 -8.15 -29.04
N ILE A 377 5.64 -7.57 -28.67
CA ILE A 377 5.03 -6.49 -29.46
C ILE A 377 5.94 -5.25 -29.46
N LEU A 378 6.46 -4.88 -28.29
CA LEU A 378 7.26 -3.68 -28.10
C LEU A 378 8.68 -3.79 -28.63
N SER A 379 9.25 -4.99 -28.79
CA SER A 379 10.59 -5.17 -29.37
C SER A 379 10.68 -4.61 -30.79
N ASN A 380 9.57 -4.63 -31.53
CA ASN A 380 9.51 -4.07 -32.88
C ASN A 380 9.06 -2.60 -32.87
N THR A 381 8.37 -2.15 -31.82
CA THR A 381 7.88 -0.77 -31.67
C THR A 381 8.99 0.18 -31.18
N ILE A 382 9.69 -0.19 -30.10
CA ILE A 382 10.69 0.68 -29.42
C ILE A 382 11.78 1.21 -30.37
N PRO A 383 12.35 0.39 -31.29
CA PRO A 383 13.37 0.88 -32.20
C PRO A 383 12.90 2.00 -33.14
N ASN A 384 11.59 2.12 -33.37
CA ASN A 384 10.99 3.16 -34.19
C ASN A 384 10.69 4.47 -33.41
N LEU A 385 10.92 4.47 -32.09
CA LEU A 385 10.61 5.59 -31.20
C LEU A 385 11.89 6.30 -30.74
N LYS A 386 11.97 7.59 -30.97
CA LYS A 386 12.94 8.50 -30.35
C LYS A 386 12.54 8.79 -28.91
N ARG A 387 13.53 9.12 -28.08
CA ARG A 387 13.30 9.49 -26.69
C ARG A 387 12.45 10.77 -26.61
N GLY A 388 11.45 10.76 -25.73
CA GLY A 388 10.54 11.89 -25.52
C GLY A 388 9.30 11.91 -26.41
N GLU A 389 9.25 11.09 -27.47
CA GLU A 389 8.05 10.95 -28.30
C GLU A 389 6.90 10.33 -27.49
N ARG A 390 5.67 10.76 -27.78
CA ARG A 390 4.46 10.39 -27.06
C ARG A 390 3.67 9.36 -27.85
N VAL A 391 3.24 8.30 -27.16
CA VAL A 391 2.54 7.16 -27.79
C VAL A 391 1.12 7.06 -27.26
N TYR A 392 0.13 7.21 -28.13
CA TYR A 392 -1.25 6.88 -27.81
C TYR A 392 -1.43 5.37 -27.92
N VAL A 393 -1.92 4.71 -26.88
CA VAL A 393 -2.07 3.25 -26.82
C VAL A 393 -3.56 2.91 -26.89
N ILE A 394 -3.94 2.03 -27.83
CA ILE A 394 -5.26 1.43 -27.89
C ILE A 394 -5.20 -0.04 -27.44
N TRP A 395 -6.05 -0.37 -26.49
CA TRP A 395 -6.34 -1.73 -26.05
C TRP A 395 -7.82 -1.83 -25.68
N GLN A 396 -8.64 -2.39 -26.56
CA GLN A 396 -10.09 -2.50 -26.36
C GLN A 396 -10.45 -3.56 -25.32
N ASN A 397 -11.58 -3.36 -24.63
CA ASN A 397 -12.24 -4.35 -23.77
C ASN A 397 -11.30 -5.00 -22.73
N THR A 398 -10.58 -4.16 -21.98
CA THR A 398 -9.76 -4.60 -20.85
C THR A 398 -10.02 -3.76 -19.62
N THR A 399 -9.80 -4.36 -18.45
CA THR A 399 -9.77 -3.66 -17.15
C THR A 399 -8.47 -2.90 -16.89
N GLY A 400 -7.53 -2.91 -17.84
CA GLY A 400 -6.39 -1.99 -17.90
C GLY A 400 -5.04 -2.61 -17.59
N PHE A 401 -4.94 -3.90 -17.27
CA PHE A 401 -3.67 -4.50 -16.86
C PHE A 401 -2.60 -4.43 -17.97
N GLU A 402 -2.96 -4.77 -19.19
CA GLU A 402 -2.10 -4.77 -20.37
C GLU A 402 -1.62 -3.38 -20.79
N PRO A 403 -2.48 -2.36 -20.94
CA PRO A 403 -2.01 -1.01 -21.24
C PRO A 403 -1.10 -0.44 -20.16
N TRP A 404 -1.29 -0.79 -18.88
CA TRP A 404 -0.33 -0.42 -17.82
C TRP A 404 1.03 -1.11 -17.97
N ILE A 405 1.09 -2.36 -18.45
CA ILE A 405 2.36 -3.02 -18.78
C ILE A 405 3.02 -2.30 -19.96
N ILE A 406 2.29 -1.93 -21.01
CA ILE A 406 2.84 -1.15 -22.12
C ILE A 406 3.42 0.19 -21.63
N SER A 407 2.65 0.91 -20.80
CA SER A 407 3.12 2.17 -20.20
C SER A 407 4.39 1.98 -19.37
N TYR A 408 4.50 0.86 -18.64
CA TYR A 408 5.68 0.53 -17.86
C TYR A 408 6.90 0.26 -18.75
N GLU A 409 6.76 -0.59 -19.78
CA GLU A 409 7.86 -0.96 -20.68
C GLU A 409 8.35 0.21 -21.56
N LEU A 410 7.48 1.16 -21.88
CA LEU A 410 7.86 2.39 -22.60
C LEU A 410 8.46 3.47 -21.68
N SER A 411 8.23 3.37 -20.36
CA SER A 411 8.77 4.32 -19.39
C SER A 411 10.25 4.05 -19.06
N PRO A 412 11.05 5.07 -18.75
CA PRO A 412 10.75 6.51 -18.81
C PRO A 412 11.05 7.14 -20.18
N ARG A 413 11.38 6.32 -21.20
CA ARG A 413 11.84 6.81 -22.51
C ARG A 413 10.73 7.58 -23.25
N ASN A 414 9.50 7.09 -23.16
CA ASN A 414 8.34 7.61 -23.86
C ASN A 414 7.14 7.69 -22.91
N SER A 415 6.34 8.76 -23.02
CA SER A 415 5.09 8.89 -22.27
C SER A 415 3.91 8.36 -23.06
N THR A 416 2.93 7.78 -22.37
CA THR A 416 1.77 7.13 -23.00
C THR A 416 0.44 7.77 -22.62
N SER A 417 -0.58 7.58 -23.45
CA SER A 417 -1.97 8.02 -23.18
C SER A 417 -2.64 7.36 -21.98
N VAL A 418 -2.16 6.18 -21.58
CA VAL A 418 -2.80 5.29 -20.58
C VAL A 418 -3.25 6.04 -19.32
N ALA A 419 -2.40 6.92 -18.78
CA ALA A 419 -2.70 7.63 -17.54
C ALA A 419 -3.52 8.93 -17.71
N SER A 420 -3.66 9.45 -18.93
CA SER A 420 -4.19 10.80 -19.19
C SER A 420 -5.38 10.86 -20.13
N SER A 421 -5.49 9.91 -21.06
CA SER A 421 -6.46 9.96 -22.16
C SER A 421 -7.11 8.60 -22.46
N GLY A 422 -6.90 7.61 -21.59
CA GLY A 422 -7.48 6.27 -21.72
C GLY A 422 -6.79 5.39 -22.77
N TRP A 423 -7.34 4.19 -22.92
CA TRP A 423 -6.86 3.14 -23.83
C TRP A 423 -7.97 2.37 -24.56
N SER A 424 -9.21 2.38 -24.04
CA SER A 424 -10.38 1.75 -24.66
C SER A 424 -11.35 2.84 -25.10
N LEU A 425 -11.85 2.76 -26.33
CA LEU A 425 -12.70 3.77 -26.96
C LEU A 425 -14.04 3.19 -27.44
N GLY A 426 -15.07 4.03 -27.41
CA GLY A 426 -16.42 3.72 -27.87
C GLY A 426 -17.42 3.63 -26.71
N ARG A 427 -18.61 3.04 -26.95
CA ARG A 427 -19.57 2.85 -25.85
C ARG A 427 -19.06 1.79 -24.87
N PRO A 428 -19.43 1.90 -23.58
CA PRO A 428 -19.17 0.87 -22.58
C PRO A 428 -19.54 -0.53 -23.07
N TYR A 429 -18.67 -1.51 -22.84
CA TYR A 429 -18.90 -2.90 -23.30
C TYR A 429 -19.92 -3.65 -22.44
N TYR A 430 -20.12 -3.21 -21.20
CA TYR A 430 -21.05 -3.80 -20.23
C TYR A 430 -21.43 -2.76 -19.17
N GLU A 431 -22.46 -3.06 -18.39
CA GLU A 431 -22.91 -2.21 -17.30
C GLU A 431 -21.81 -2.03 -16.23
N GLY A 432 -21.40 -0.78 -15.99
CA GLY A 432 -20.32 -0.45 -15.06
C GLY A 432 -18.90 -0.57 -15.63
N ASP A 433 -18.75 -0.64 -16.95
CA ASP A 433 -17.46 -0.42 -17.62
C ASP A 433 -17.04 1.06 -17.49
N VAL A 434 -16.02 1.28 -16.66
CA VAL A 434 -15.43 2.61 -16.38
C VAL A 434 -14.13 2.85 -17.14
N TRP A 435 -13.70 1.90 -17.99
CA TRP A 435 -12.41 1.92 -18.69
C TRP A 435 -12.55 2.37 -20.14
N THR A 436 -13.73 2.16 -20.74
CA THR A 436 -14.02 2.57 -22.12
C THR A 436 -14.57 3.99 -22.17
N SER A 437 -13.92 4.84 -22.96
CA SER A 437 -14.29 6.24 -23.13
C SER A 437 -15.16 6.44 -24.37
N ASP A 438 -16.39 6.90 -24.17
CA ASP A 438 -17.33 7.20 -25.26
C ASP A 438 -17.03 8.54 -25.92
N ILE A 439 -15.95 8.57 -26.71
CA ILE A 439 -15.46 9.75 -27.43
C ILE A 439 -15.74 9.56 -28.91
N ASP A 440 -16.35 10.53 -29.59
CA ASP A 440 -16.57 10.39 -31.04
C ASP A 440 -15.25 10.41 -31.84
N PRO A 441 -15.21 9.81 -33.04
CA PRO A 441 -13.96 9.70 -33.83
C PRO A 441 -13.31 11.03 -34.17
N LYS A 442 -14.11 12.08 -34.39
CA LYS A 442 -13.59 13.40 -34.76
C LYS A 442 -12.92 14.04 -33.56
N THR A 443 -13.59 14.09 -32.41
CA THR A 443 -13.01 14.60 -31.16
C THR A 443 -11.77 13.82 -30.76
N TRP A 444 -11.81 12.49 -30.86
CA TRP A 444 -10.64 11.67 -30.53
C TRP A 444 -9.45 11.99 -31.43
N SER A 445 -9.63 12.03 -32.75
CA SER A 445 -8.55 12.27 -33.70
C SER A 445 -8.02 13.71 -33.67
N GLU A 446 -8.92 14.70 -33.72
CA GLU A 446 -8.58 16.12 -33.89
C GLU A 446 -8.20 16.81 -32.57
N ASN A 447 -8.69 16.35 -31.41
CA ASN A 447 -8.43 17.02 -30.12
C ASN A 447 -7.50 16.23 -29.20
N ILE A 448 -7.49 14.90 -29.30
CA ILE A 448 -6.73 14.04 -28.37
C ILE A 448 -5.50 13.44 -29.07
N LEU A 449 -5.70 12.68 -30.14
CA LEU A 449 -4.63 11.95 -30.82
C LEU A 449 -3.62 12.88 -31.48
N VAL A 450 -4.04 14.08 -31.93
CA VAL A 450 -3.14 15.14 -32.42
C VAL A 450 -2.05 15.53 -31.41
N ASN A 451 -2.26 15.25 -30.12
CA ASN A 451 -1.27 15.52 -29.07
C ASN A 451 -0.28 14.37 -28.86
N TYR A 452 -0.19 13.41 -29.78
CA TYR A 452 0.73 12.28 -29.71
C TYR A 452 1.51 12.18 -31.02
N ASP A 453 2.70 11.59 -30.95
CA ASP A 453 3.58 11.42 -32.10
C ASP A 453 3.31 10.07 -32.79
N PHE A 454 2.84 9.08 -32.03
CA PHE A 454 2.50 7.75 -32.51
C PHE A 454 1.17 7.24 -31.94
N LEU A 455 0.52 6.35 -32.71
CA LEU A 455 -0.60 5.52 -32.30
C LEU A 455 -0.18 4.04 -32.35
N LEU A 456 -0.27 3.36 -31.21
CA LEU A 456 -0.04 1.92 -31.08
C LEU A 456 -1.38 1.20 -30.89
N LEU A 457 -1.83 0.50 -31.93
CA LEU A 457 -2.99 -0.39 -31.87
C LEU A 457 -2.55 -1.75 -31.35
N SER A 458 -2.58 -1.94 -30.03
CA SER A 458 -2.12 -3.18 -29.40
C SER A 458 -3.19 -4.27 -29.44
N SER A 459 -4.43 -3.93 -29.09
CA SER A 459 -5.59 -4.82 -29.20
C SER A 459 -6.80 -4.01 -29.66
N VAL A 460 -7.43 -4.43 -30.74
CA VAL A 460 -8.57 -3.76 -31.38
C VAL A 460 -9.56 -4.82 -31.83
N ASP A 461 -10.85 -4.51 -31.74
CA ASP A 461 -11.95 -5.38 -32.10
C ASP A 461 -12.82 -4.78 -33.20
N GLU A 462 -13.85 -5.51 -33.62
CA GLU A 462 -14.80 -5.05 -34.64
C GLU A 462 -15.55 -3.79 -34.21
N TYR A 463 -15.82 -3.64 -32.91
CA TYR A 463 -16.50 -2.48 -32.37
C TYR A 463 -15.69 -1.20 -32.58
N PHE A 464 -14.39 -1.23 -32.27
CA PHE A 464 -13.48 -0.14 -32.57
C PHE A 464 -13.49 0.21 -34.06
N TRP A 465 -13.34 -0.78 -34.94
CA TRP A 465 -13.28 -0.52 -36.37
C TRP A 465 -14.59 0.02 -36.94
N SER A 466 -15.74 -0.48 -36.49
CA SER A 466 -17.05 0.00 -36.93
C SER A 466 -17.25 1.50 -36.73
N ARG A 467 -16.62 2.07 -35.69
CA ARG A 467 -16.78 3.46 -35.30
C ARG A 467 -15.61 4.35 -35.74
N TYR A 468 -14.38 3.88 -35.62
CA TYR A 468 -13.17 4.70 -35.81
C TYR A 468 -12.46 4.47 -37.15
N ALA A 469 -12.95 3.55 -38.01
CA ALA A 469 -12.31 3.27 -39.31
C ALA A 469 -12.15 4.50 -40.20
N SER A 470 -13.04 5.51 -40.11
CA SER A 470 -12.97 6.74 -40.90
C SER A 470 -11.72 7.59 -40.62
N VAL A 471 -11.03 7.36 -39.50
CA VAL A 471 -9.76 8.02 -39.16
C VAL A 471 -8.58 7.40 -39.92
N PHE A 472 -8.74 6.19 -40.46
CA PHE A 472 -7.69 5.44 -41.15
C PHE A 472 -7.92 5.43 -42.66
N LYS A 473 -6.84 5.33 -43.45
CA LYS A 473 -6.95 5.16 -44.91
C LYS A 473 -7.53 3.79 -45.25
N SER A 474 -8.42 3.73 -46.24
CA SER A 474 -9.21 2.54 -46.60
C SER A 474 -8.40 1.31 -47.06
N THR A 475 -7.11 1.48 -47.35
CA THR A 475 -6.22 0.44 -47.90
C THR A 475 -5.47 -0.37 -46.84
N LEU A 476 -5.73 -0.14 -45.56
CA LEU A 476 -4.98 -0.77 -44.47
C LEU A 476 -5.63 -2.09 -44.05
N ASN A 477 -4.87 -3.19 -44.08
CA ASN A 477 -5.32 -4.47 -43.53
C ASN A 477 -5.46 -4.33 -42.00
N LEU A 478 -6.69 -4.16 -41.50
CA LEU A 478 -7.01 -3.72 -40.14
C LEU A 478 -6.82 -4.87 -39.14
N LYS A 479 -5.65 -4.92 -38.49
CA LYS A 479 -5.30 -5.94 -37.48
C LYS A 479 -4.62 -5.28 -36.28
N SER A 480 -4.67 -5.96 -35.14
CA SER A 480 -3.91 -5.60 -33.93
C SER A 480 -2.39 -5.64 -34.17
N ASN A 481 -1.63 -5.08 -33.24
CA ASN A 481 -0.17 -4.95 -33.26
C ASN A 481 0.36 -4.09 -34.41
N LYS A 482 -0.21 -2.89 -34.57
CA LYS A 482 0.24 -1.90 -35.56
C LYS A 482 0.65 -0.59 -34.93
N LEU A 483 1.72 -0.01 -35.48
CA LEU A 483 2.21 1.32 -35.10
C LEU A 483 1.95 2.28 -36.27
N PHE A 484 1.42 3.46 -35.94
CA PHE A 484 1.23 4.55 -36.88
C PHE A 484 1.95 5.79 -36.38
N ARG A 485 2.57 6.53 -37.29
CA ARG A 485 3.06 7.89 -37.05
C ARG A 485 1.88 8.85 -37.24
N VAL A 486 1.71 9.77 -36.29
CA VAL A 486 0.69 10.83 -36.35
C VAL A 486 1.28 12.03 -37.09
N VAL A 487 0.78 12.31 -38.29
CA VAL A 487 1.23 13.44 -39.11
C VAL A 487 0.19 14.55 -39.05
N LYS A 488 0.59 15.72 -38.56
CA LYS A 488 -0.30 16.88 -38.45
C LYS A 488 -0.38 17.60 -39.79
N LYS A 489 -1.61 17.88 -40.24
CA LYS A 489 -1.87 18.74 -41.40
C LYS A 489 -2.09 20.17 -40.94
N GLU A 490 -1.84 21.13 -41.83
CA GLU A 490 -1.97 22.57 -41.55
C GLU A 490 -3.39 22.99 -41.12
N ASN A 491 -4.41 22.22 -41.52
CA ASN A 491 -5.81 22.46 -41.16
C ASN A 491 -6.25 21.85 -39.81
N GLY A 492 -5.30 21.36 -39.00
CA GLY A 492 -5.58 20.73 -37.70
C GLY A 492 -6.03 19.26 -37.78
N LYS A 493 -6.23 18.70 -38.98
CA LYS A 493 -6.50 17.27 -39.16
C LYS A 493 -5.21 16.46 -39.02
N ILE A 494 -5.35 15.17 -38.72
CA ILE A 494 -4.24 14.23 -38.69
C ILE A 494 -4.28 13.29 -39.89
N ASP A 495 -3.09 12.82 -40.29
CA ASP A 495 -2.92 11.61 -41.09
C ASP A 495 -2.23 10.53 -40.25
N LEU A 496 -2.49 9.27 -40.59
CA LEU A 496 -1.87 8.12 -39.95
C LEU A 496 -1.05 7.34 -40.97
N GLU A 497 0.27 7.39 -40.82
CA GLU A 497 1.21 6.65 -41.67
C GLU A 497 1.65 5.37 -40.97
N VAL A 498 1.53 4.23 -41.65
CA VAL A 498 1.98 2.94 -41.09
C VAL A 498 3.48 2.94 -40.94
N VAL A 499 3.93 2.50 -39.78
CA VAL A 499 5.33 2.18 -39.54
C VAL A 499 5.52 0.68 -39.75
N ASP A 500 6.38 0.30 -40.68
CA ASP A 500 6.65 -1.10 -40.95
C ASP A 500 7.52 -1.72 -39.85
N LEU A 501 6.85 -2.49 -38.98
CA LEU A 501 7.46 -3.18 -37.85
C LEU A 501 8.31 -4.40 -38.25
N THR A 502 8.36 -4.77 -39.54
CA THR A 502 9.22 -5.85 -40.04
C THR A 502 10.62 -5.38 -40.45
N SER A 503 10.83 -4.08 -40.57
CA SER A 503 12.14 -3.51 -40.86
C SER A 503 12.97 -3.40 -39.57
N ASN A 504 14.03 -4.20 -39.48
CA ASN A 504 15.10 -3.99 -38.51
C ASN A 504 15.67 -2.59 -38.76
N PRO A 505 15.57 -1.62 -37.83
CA PRO A 505 16.32 -0.39 -38.02
C PRO A 505 17.80 -0.75 -37.87
N LYS A 506 18.57 -0.37 -38.89
CA LYS A 506 20.03 -0.38 -38.81
C LYS A 506 20.43 0.29 -37.50
N SER A 507 21.21 -0.43 -36.71
CA SER A 507 21.92 0.10 -35.56
C SER A 507 22.75 1.30 -36.01
N GLU A 508 22.26 2.50 -35.75
CA GLU A 508 23.14 3.67 -35.67
C GLU A 508 23.47 3.86 -34.18
N ASN A 509 24.78 3.81 -33.94
CA ASN A 509 25.48 3.68 -32.66
C ASN A 509 25.05 4.65 -31.55
#